data_AF-I3N7Q8-F1
#
_entry.id   AF-I3N7Q8-F1
#
_cell.length_a   1.000
_cell.length_b   1.000
_cell.length_c   1.000
_cell.angle_alpha   90.00
_cell.angle_beta   90.00
_cell.angle_gamma   90.00
#
_symmetry.space_group_name_H-M   'P 1'
#
loop_
_entity.id
_entity.type
_entity.pdbx_description
1 polymer ?
#
loop_
_entity_poly.entity_id
_entity_poly.type
_entity_poly.pdbx_seq_one_letter_code
_entity_poly.pdbx_strand_id
1 'polypeptide(L)'
;MGNCLKSPTSDDISLLHESQSDRASFGEGTEPDQEPPPPYQEQVPVPVYHPTPSQTRLATQLTEEEQIRIAQRIGLIQHLPKGVYDPGRDGSEKKIRECVICMMDFVYGDPIRFLPCMHIYHLDCIDDWLMRSFTCPSCMEPVDVALLSSYETN
;
A
#
# COMPACT_ATOMS: atom_id res chain seq x y z
N MET A 1 -30.66 14.82 -12.91
CA MET A 1 -31.91 14.07 -12.62
C MET A 1 -31.90 12.81 -13.44
N GLY A 2 -31.83 11.63 -12.80
CA GLY A 2 -31.85 10.33 -13.49
C GLY A 2 -31.07 9.24 -12.77
N ASN A 3 -31.63 8.71 -11.67
CA ASN A 3 -31.21 7.47 -11.02
C ASN A 3 -31.47 6.26 -11.92
N CYS A 4 -30.64 5.22 -11.80
CA CYS A 4 -31.06 3.82 -11.88
C CYS A 4 -30.11 2.93 -11.06
N LEU A 5 -30.48 2.69 -9.81
CA LEU A 5 -29.92 1.70 -8.90
C LEU A 5 -30.31 0.29 -9.34
N LYS A 6 -29.34 -0.63 -9.44
CA LYS A 6 -29.57 -2.08 -9.36
C LYS A 6 -28.36 -2.74 -8.71
N SER A 7 -28.52 -3.14 -7.45
CA SER A 7 -27.74 -4.18 -6.77
C SER A 7 -28.26 -5.56 -7.17
N PRO A 8 -27.41 -6.60 -7.19
CA PRO A 8 -27.81 -7.96 -6.89
C PRO A 8 -27.16 -8.47 -5.60
N THR A 9 -27.93 -9.31 -4.91
CA THR A 9 -27.75 -9.89 -3.59
C THR A 9 -26.77 -11.07 -3.58
N SER A 10 -26.36 -11.40 -2.35
CA SER A 10 -25.59 -12.55 -1.89
C SER A 10 -26.15 -13.93 -2.29
N ASP A 11 -25.28 -14.93 -2.13
CA ASP A 11 -25.49 -16.39 -2.10
C ASP A 11 -25.25 -17.15 -3.43
N ASP A 12 -24.04 -17.70 -3.59
CA ASP A 12 -23.86 -19.12 -3.98
C ASP A 12 -22.42 -19.57 -3.64
N ILE A 13 -22.27 -20.17 -2.45
CA ILE A 13 -21.07 -20.89 -2.01
C ILE A 13 -21.34 -22.39 -2.23
N SER A 14 -20.35 -23.05 -2.84
CA SER A 14 -20.11 -24.50 -2.87
C SER A 14 -21.08 -25.37 -3.68
N LEU A 15 -20.61 -25.92 -4.80
CA LEU A 15 -20.88 -27.32 -5.14
C LEU A 15 -19.67 -27.98 -5.81
N LEU A 16 -19.06 -28.88 -5.03
CA LEU A 16 -18.07 -29.89 -5.41
C LEU A 16 -18.65 -30.79 -6.51
N HIS A 17 -17.86 -31.10 -7.54
CA HIS A 17 -18.22 -32.10 -8.55
C HIS A 17 -17.73 -33.49 -8.08
N GLU A 18 -18.54 -34.17 -7.25
CA GLU A 18 -18.44 -35.61 -7.08
C GLU A 18 -19.01 -36.30 -8.33
N SER A 19 -18.19 -37.13 -8.98
CA SER A 19 -18.67 -38.17 -9.90
C SER A 19 -17.96 -39.47 -9.57
N GLN A 20 -18.59 -40.29 -8.71
CA GLN A 20 -18.22 -41.69 -8.50
C GLN A 20 -18.92 -42.57 -9.55
N SER A 21 -18.14 -43.42 -10.20
CA SER A 21 -18.59 -44.74 -10.67
C SER A 21 -17.37 -45.65 -10.88
N ASP A 22 -17.25 -46.65 -10.01
CA ASP A 22 -16.31 -47.75 -10.05
C ASP A 22 -16.35 -48.58 -11.36
N ARG A 23 -15.19 -48.97 -11.89
CA ARG A 23 -14.82 -50.40 -12.10
C ARG A 23 -13.42 -50.55 -12.69
N ALA A 24 -12.62 -51.36 -12.01
CA ALA A 24 -11.25 -51.76 -12.37
C ALA A 24 -11.15 -52.54 -13.70
N SER A 25 -10.05 -52.33 -14.43
CA SER A 25 -9.39 -53.38 -15.21
C SER A 25 -7.94 -52.99 -15.55
N PHE A 26 -7.07 -54.00 -15.52
CA PHE A 26 -5.62 -53.97 -15.70
C PHE A 26 -5.17 -53.45 -17.06
N GLY A 27 -4.03 -52.75 -17.10
CA GLY A 27 -3.34 -52.35 -18.32
C GLY A 27 -1.95 -51.80 -18.04
N GLU A 28 -0.95 -52.64 -18.28
CA GLU A 28 0.49 -52.36 -18.27
C GLU A 28 0.81 -51.24 -19.27
N GLY A 29 1.50 -50.18 -18.81
CA GLY A 29 1.91 -49.05 -19.65
C GLY A 29 3.06 -48.30 -18.98
N THR A 30 4.24 -48.44 -19.57
CA THR A 30 5.48 -47.69 -19.31
C THR A 30 5.22 -46.23 -18.95
N GLU A 31 5.61 -45.81 -17.74
CA GLU A 31 5.69 -44.40 -17.37
C GLU A 31 6.76 -43.72 -18.22
N PRO A 32 6.45 -42.64 -18.97
CA PRO A 32 7.49 -41.77 -19.47
C PRO A 32 8.00 -40.92 -18.31
N ASP A 33 9.31 -41.02 -18.03
CA ASP A 33 10.07 -40.13 -17.15
C ASP A 33 9.51 -38.70 -17.18
N GLN A 34 8.77 -38.34 -16.14
CA GLN A 34 8.31 -36.98 -15.95
C GLN A 34 9.51 -36.21 -15.42
N GLU A 35 10.23 -35.52 -16.31
CA GLU A 35 11.33 -34.65 -15.92
C GLU A 35 10.86 -33.71 -14.80
N PRO A 36 11.67 -33.54 -13.73
CA PRO A 36 11.29 -32.67 -12.63
C PRO A 36 11.06 -31.25 -13.15
N PRO A 37 10.10 -30.49 -12.58
CA PRO A 37 9.88 -29.11 -12.98
C PRO A 37 11.20 -28.33 -12.86
N PRO A 38 11.49 -27.42 -13.81
CA PRO A 38 12.75 -26.68 -13.81
C PRO A 38 12.93 -25.99 -12.45
N PRO A 39 14.18 -25.85 -11.95
CA PRO A 39 14.42 -25.20 -10.68
C PRO A 39 13.85 -23.79 -10.78
N TYR A 40 12.91 -23.49 -9.87
CA TYR A 40 12.22 -22.21 -9.76
C TYR A 40 13.27 -21.09 -9.86
N GLN A 41 13.36 -20.43 -11.02
CA GLN A 41 14.07 -19.17 -11.13
C GLN A 41 13.20 -18.16 -10.40
N GLU A 42 13.50 -17.98 -9.11
CA GLU A 42 12.87 -16.98 -8.26
C GLU A 42 13.21 -15.61 -8.85
N GLN A 43 12.34 -15.13 -9.73
CA GLN A 43 12.47 -13.81 -10.33
C GLN A 43 12.21 -12.79 -9.24
N VAL A 44 13.29 -12.27 -8.64
CA VAL A 44 13.19 -11.19 -7.64
C VAL A 44 12.47 -10.00 -8.29
N PRO A 45 11.31 -9.57 -7.77
CA PRO A 45 10.56 -8.48 -8.39
C PRO A 45 11.40 -7.19 -8.38
N VAL A 46 11.62 -6.60 -9.55
CA VAL A 46 12.32 -5.30 -9.66
C VAL A 46 11.37 -4.20 -9.17
N PRO A 47 11.77 -3.38 -8.18
CA PRO A 47 10.91 -2.31 -7.67
C PRO A 47 10.53 -1.31 -8.77
N VAL A 48 9.28 -0.84 -8.70
CA VAL A 48 8.72 0.19 -9.57
C VAL A 48 8.58 1.48 -8.77
N TYR A 49 9.03 2.60 -9.32
CA TYR A 49 8.92 3.92 -8.72
C TYR A 49 8.17 4.89 -9.62
N HIS A 50 7.69 5.98 -9.02
CA HIS A 50 6.96 7.05 -9.70
C HIS A 50 7.68 8.40 -9.52
N PRO A 51 8.68 8.72 -10.37
CA PRO A 51 9.42 9.98 -10.26
C PRO A 51 8.52 11.22 -10.43
N THR A 52 7.46 11.09 -11.21
CA THR A 52 6.39 12.07 -11.38
C THR A 52 5.03 11.36 -11.37
N PRO A 53 3.91 12.06 -11.10
CA PRO A 53 2.57 11.43 -11.06
C PRO A 53 2.19 10.67 -12.34
N SER A 54 2.73 11.10 -13.49
CA SER A 54 2.41 10.54 -14.81
C SER A 54 3.44 9.53 -15.32
N GLN A 55 4.54 9.30 -14.60
CA GLN A 55 5.62 8.42 -15.05
C GLN A 55 5.84 7.27 -14.08
N THR A 56 5.89 6.07 -14.64
CA THR A 56 6.22 4.84 -13.93
C THR A 56 7.53 4.31 -14.51
N ARG A 57 8.53 4.02 -13.66
CA ARG A 57 9.83 3.53 -14.09
C ARG A 57 10.28 2.37 -13.21
N LEU A 58 10.92 1.37 -13.83
CA LEU A 58 11.62 0.32 -13.08
C LEU A 58 12.87 0.92 -12.43
N ALA A 59 13.29 0.36 -11.29
CA ALA A 59 14.49 0.81 -10.57
C ALA A 59 15.75 0.85 -11.48
N THR A 60 15.85 -0.07 -12.44
CA THR A 60 16.95 -0.17 -13.41
C THR A 60 16.94 0.90 -14.50
N GLN A 61 15.84 1.63 -14.67
CA GLN A 61 15.62 2.61 -15.74
C GLN A 61 15.62 4.06 -15.25
N LEU A 62 15.97 4.28 -13.98
CA LEU A 62 16.03 5.60 -13.36
C LEU A 62 17.33 6.31 -13.73
N THR A 63 17.28 7.63 -13.96
CA THR A 63 18.50 8.45 -14.03
C THR A 63 19.13 8.59 -12.63
N GLU A 64 20.41 8.96 -12.56
CA GLU A 64 21.08 9.18 -11.28
C GLU A 64 20.35 10.25 -10.43
N GLU A 65 19.87 11.32 -11.07
CA GLU A 65 19.11 12.37 -10.39
C GLU A 65 17.76 11.85 -9.87
N GLU A 66 17.08 10.99 -10.62
CA GLU A 66 15.86 10.33 -10.16
C GLU A 66 16.12 9.42 -8.96
N GLN A 67 17.21 8.64 -9.01
CA GLN A 67 17.63 7.78 -7.91
C GLN A 67 17.95 8.60 -6.65
N ILE A 68 18.68 9.71 -6.78
CA ILE A 68 19.00 10.62 -5.67
C ILE A 68 17.72 11.19 -5.06
N ARG A 69 16.77 11.68 -5.88
CA ARG A 69 15.50 12.22 -5.37
C ARG A 69 14.67 11.15 -4.65
N ILE A 70 14.62 9.93 -5.20
CA ILE A 70 13.91 8.81 -4.56
C ILE A 70 14.55 8.45 -3.23
N ALA A 71 15.88 8.35 -3.16
CA ALA A 71 16.60 8.04 -1.93
C ALA A 71 16.39 9.13 -0.86
N GLN A 72 16.48 10.40 -1.23
CA GLN A 72 16.20 11.52 -0.33
C GLN A 72 14.75 11.47 0.21
N ARG A 73 13.77 11.23 -0.67
CA ARG A 73 12.37 11.08 -0.30
C ARG A 73 12.16 9.93 0.70
N ILE A 74 12.72 8.74 0.42
CA ILE A 74 12.66 7.58 1.32
C ILE A 74 13.26 7.96 2.68
N GLY A 75 14.43 8.59 2.69
CA GLY A 75 15.10 9.05 3.90
C GLY A 75 14.22 10.01 4.72
N LEU A 76 13.60 10.99 4.07
CA LEU A 76 12.70 11.94 4.74
C LEU A 76 11.46 11.24 5.33
N ILE A 77 10.79 10.37 4.56
CA ILE A 77 9.62 9.62 5.03
C ILE A 77 9.97 8.82 6.29
N GLN A 78 11.09 8.11 6.29
CA GLN A 78 11.52 7.30 7.43
C GLN A 78 11.72 8.12 8.72
N HIS A 79 12.13 9.39 8.60
CA HIS A 79 12.40 10.28 9.73
C HIS A 79 11.21 11.15 10.14
N LEU A 80 10.08 11.10 9.42
CA LEU A 80 8.87 11.77 9.87
C LEU A 80 8.40 11.21 11.23
N PRO A 81 7.83 12.04 12.12
CA PRO A 81 7.38 11.57 13.43
C PRO A 81 6.32 10.47 13.29
N LYS A 82 6.51 9.40 14.06
CA LYS A 82 5.59 8.26 14.13
C LYS A 82 5.15 8.03 15.57
N GLY A 83 4.00 7.38 15.73
CA GLY A 83 3.47 7.05 17.04
C GLY A 83 2.41 5.97 16.96
N VAL A 84 1.69 5.83 18.06
CA VAL A 84 0.57 4.90 18.23
C VAL A 84 -0.67 5.73 18.54
N TYR A 85 -1.77 5.45 17.85
CA TYR A 85 -3.02 6.13 18.12
C TYR A 85 -3.56 5.76 19.50
N ASP A 86 -3.92 6.78 20.29
CA ASP A 86 -4.54 6.61 21.61
C ASP A 86 -5.72 7.59 21.77
N PRO A 87 -6.97 7.12 21.65
CA PRO A 87 -8.14 7.98 21.79
C PRO A 87 -8.31 8.56 23.20
N GLY A 88 -7.60 8.08 24.22
CA GLY A 88 -7.64 8.62 25.59
C GLY A 88 -6.66 9.77 25.84
N ARG A 89 -5.66 9.97 24.98
CA ARG A 89 -4.59 10.96 25.22
C ARG A 89 -4.99 12.39 24.89
N ASP A 90 -5.80 12.56 23.85
CA ASP A 90 -6.15 13.89 23.35
C ASP A 90 -7.50 14.32 23.95
N GLY A 91 -7.52 15.18 24.96
CA GLY A 91 -8.76 15.62 25.63
C GLY A 91 -9.67 16.53 24.78
N SER A 92 -9.52 16.56 23.45
CA SER A 92 -10.22 17.45 22.54
C SER A 92 -11.38 16.75 21.82
N GLU A 93 -12.59 17.32 21.92
CA GLU A 93 -13.82 16.84 21.27
C GLU A 93 -13.74 16.81 19.72
N LYS A 94 -12.75 17.49 19.13
CA LYS A 94 -12.51 17.58 17.68
C LYS A 94 -11.37 16.67 17.24
N LYS A 95 -11.53 15.35 17.40
CA LYS A 95 -10.53 14.39 16.89
C LYS A 95 -10.82 14.04 15.45
N ILE A 96 -9.82 14.20 14.59
CA ILE A 96 -9.73 13.41 13.37
C ILE A 96 -9.66 11.95 13.84
N ARG A 97 -10.73 11.18 13.60
CA ARG A 97 -10.83 9.78 14.00
C ARG A 97 -10.67 8.81 12.85
N GLU A 98 -10.51 9.31 11.63
CA GLU A 98 -10.47 8.51 10.43
C GLU A 98 -9.22 8.87 9.61
N CYS A 99 -8.57 7.86 9.04
CA CYS A 99 -7.55 8.08 8.03
C CYS A 99 -8.22 8.35 6.68
N VAL A 100 -8.10 9.57 6.17
CA VAL A 100 -8.73 9.99 4.89
C VAL A 100 -8.20 9.26 3.65
N ILE A 101 -7.09 8.53 3.77
CA ILE A 101 -6.51 7.76 2.65
C ILE A 101 -7.28 6.45 2.48
N CYS A 102 -7.50 5.71 3.56
CA CYS A 102 -8.19 4.43 3.54
C CYS A 102 -9.68 4.52 3.93
N MET A 103 -10.14 5.68 4.40
CA MET A 103 -11.50 5.93 4.90
C MET A 103 -11.90 4.98 6.05
N MET A 104 -10.93 4.61 6.88
CA MET A 104 -11.13 3.76 8.04
C MET A 104 -10.82 4.53 9.32
N ASP A 105 -11.62 4.28 10.36
CA ASP A 105 -11.38 4.82 11.68
C ASP A 105 -10.04 4.33 12.26
N PHE A 106 -9.36 5.19 13.00
CA PHE A 106 -8.23 4.84 13.84
C PHE A 106 -8.71 4.07 15.07
N VAL A 107 -8.00 2.99 15.40
CA VAL A 107 -8.21 2.20 16.59
C VAL A 107 -7.01 2.35 17.53
N TYR A 108 -7.25 2.27 18.85
CA TYR A 108 -6.16 2.29 19.83
C TYR A 108 -5.11 1.25 19.45
N GLY A 109 -3.83 1.66 19.42
CA GLY A 109 -2.74 0.78 19.01
C GLY A 109 -2.31 0.94 17.56
N ASP A 110 -3.11 1.60 16.71
CA ASP A 110 -2.78 1.75 15.29
C ASP A 110 -1.46 2.52 15.11
N PRO A 111 -0.54 2.03 14.26
CA PRO A 111 0.65 2.76 13.88
C PRO A 111 0.24 3.97 13.05
N ILE A 112 0.60 5.15 13.52
CA ILE A 112 0.28 6.42 12.86
C ILE A 112 1.53 7.21 12.57
N ARG A 113 1.45 8.05 11.54
CA ARG A 113 2.48 9.02 11.21
C ARG A 113 1.90 10.42 11.24
N PHE A 114 2.68 11.34 11.80
CA PHE A 114 2.37 12.76 11.86
C PHE A 114 3.15 13.47 10.76
N LEU A 115 2.46 14.25 9.94
CA LEU A 115 3.12 15.17 9.03
C LEU A 115 3.47 16.47 9.77
N PRO A 116 4.44 17.27 9.27
CA PRO A 116 4.82 18.53 9.90
C PRO A 116 3.66 19.55 9.99
N CYS A 117 2.67 19.44 9.08
CA CYS A 117 1.43 20.21 9.10
C CYS A 117 0.38 19.68 10.11
N MET A 118 0.77 18.77 11.02
CA MET A 118 -0.03 18.19 12.09
C MET A 118 -1.19 17.26 11.68
N HIS A 119 -1.32 16.94 10.38
CA HIS A 119 -2.23 15.90 9.92
C HIS A 119 -1.69 14.50 10.23
N ILE A 120 -2.60 13.57 10.53
CA ILE A 120 -2.30 12.21 10.98
C ILE A 120 -2.95 11.21 10.04
N TYR A 121 -2.23 10.12 9.75
CA TYR A 121 -2.65 9.02 8.89
C TYR A 121 -2.13 7.70 9.45
N HIS A 122 -2.68 6.56 9.01
CA HIS A 122 -2.03 5.26 9.23
C HIS A 122 -0.65 5.29 8.59
N LEU A 123 0.35 4.75 9.30
CA LEU A 123 1.75 4.80 8.90
C LEU A 123 1.93 4.26 7.47
N ASP A 124 1.39 3.08 7.18
CA ASP A 124 1.52 2.45 5.87
C ASP A 124 0.79 3.25 4.77
N CYS A 125 -0.40 3.77 5.08
CA CYS A 125 -1.19 4.53 4.10
C CYS A 125 -0.48 5.80 3.64
N ILE A 126 0.13 6.55 4.56
CA ILE A 126 0.80 7.79 4.19
C ILE A 126 2.20 7.56 3.62
N ASP A 127 2.92 6.50 4.03
CA ASP A 127 4.23 6.19 3.46
C ASP A 127 4.13 5.84 1.97
N ASP A 128 3.15 5.01 1.61
CA ASP A 128 2.85 4.66 0.21
C ASP A 128 2.41 5.88 -0.61
N TRP A 129 1.59 6.75 -0.01
CA TRP A 129 1.17 7.99 -0.63
C TRP A 129 2.36 8.91 -0.91
N LEU A 130 3.23 9.13 0.09
CA LEU A 130 4.36 10.05 0.00
C LEU A 130 5.40 9.59 -1.01
N MET A 131 5.53 8.29 -1.25
CA MET A 131 6.36 7.76 -2.33
C MET A 131 5.88 8.18 -3.72
N ARG A 132 4.57 8.36 -3.92
CA ARG A 132 3.96 8.81 -5.19
C ARG A 132 3.87 10.33 -5.29
N SER A 133 3.41 10.99 -4.22
CA SER A 133 3.24 12.44 -4.13
C SER A 133 3.72 12.92 -2.76
N PHE A 134 4.79 13.72 -2.74
CA PHE A 134 5.40 14.21 -1.50
C PHE A 134 4.65 15.42 -0.90
N THR A 135 3.31 15.32 -0.85
CA THR A 135 2.38 16.36 -0.41
C THR A 135 1.36 15.77 0.56
N CYS A 136 0.92 16.58 1.52
CA CYS A 136 -0.11 16.20 2.48
C CYS A 136 -1.47 16.00 1.79
N PRO A 137 -2.16 14.85 1.95
CA PRO A 137 -3.49 14.62 1.38
C PRO A 137 -4.57 15.61 1.86
N SER A 138 -4.42 16.16 3.07
CA SER A 138 -5.46 16.99 3.69
C SER A 138 -5.30 18.49 3.41
N CYS A 139 -4.07 19.03 3.39
CA CYS A 139 -3.83 20.45 3.12
C CYS A 139 -3.15 20.74 1.78
N MET A 140 -2.74 19.72 1.04
CA MET A 140 -2.02 19.83 -0.25
C MET A 140 -0.67 20.55 -0.17
N GLU A 141 -0.19 20.88 1.03
CA GLU A 141 1.15 21.46 1.21
C GLU A 141 2.23 20.37 1.06
N PRO A 142 3.37 20.70 0.44
CA PRO A 142 4.49 19.76 0.36
C PRO A 142 5.07 19.47 1.74
N VAL A 143 5.59 18.26 1.90
CA VAL A 143 6.08 17.79 3.21
C VAL A 143 7.50 18.32 3.51
N ASP A 144 8.28 18.67 2.49
CA ASP A 144 9.64 19.22 2.62
C ASP A 144 9.66 20.68 3.10
N VAL A 145 8.79 21.55 2.57
CA VAL A 145 8.74 22.97 2.95
C VAL A 145 8.42 23.15 4.42
N ALA A 146 7.55 22.32 5.00
CA ALA A 146 7.20 22.40 6.40
C ALA A 146 8.33 21.91 7.35
N LEU A 147 9.32 21.16 6.85
CA LEU A 147 10.56 20.87 7.59
C LEU A 147 11.51 22.08 7.58
N LEU A 148 11.53 22.85 6.49
CA LEU A 148 12.37 24.05 6.34
C LEU A 148 11.83 25.28 7.08
N SER A 149 10.51 25.38 7.29
CA SER A 149 9.91 26.50 8.04
C SER A 149 10.37 26.59 9.50
N SER A 150 10.92 25.51 10.07
CA SER A 150 11.51 25.50 11.41
C SER A 150 12.88 26.18 11.51
N TYR A 151 13.53 26.50 10.38
CA TYR A 151 14.85 27.12 10.34
C TYR A 151 14.83 28.63 10.00
N GLU A 152 13.69 29.18 9.58
CA GLU A 152 13.59 30.59 9.16
C GLU A 152 12.98 31.53 10.22
N THR A 153 12.76 31.03 11.45
CA THR A 153 12.21 31.82 12.58
C THR A 153 13.21 32.13 13.71
N ASN A 154 14.52 32.06 13.43
CA ASN A 154 15.58 32.63 14.29
C ASN A 154 16.23 33.85 13.64
#